data_AF-A0A379FBQ3-F1
#
_entry.id   AF-A0A379FBQ3-F1
#
_cell.length_a   1.000
_cell.length_b   1.000
_cell.length_c   1.000
_cell.angle_alpha   90.00
_cell.angle_beta   90.00
_cell.angle_gamma   90.00
#
_symmetry.space_group_name_H-M   'P 1'
#
loop_
_entity.id
_entity.type
_entity.pdbx_description
1 polymer ?
#
loop_
_entity_poly.entity_id
_entity_poly.type
_entity_poly.pdbx_seq_one_letter_code
_entity_poly.pdbx_strand_id
1 'polypeptide(L)'
;MRSVFIFLSVFILGFSHMAYSDQTLVFIRHGEKPDNESGQLTCKGLNRALALPDVLINQFGKPDALFAAAPKQSKLGNSLRSLQTISPIAIKMSLPIHLHYHAKEIKELREELLSQQYENSVIFIAWEHDNLVKVARDIMKKEGGDPKLIPKWKSNDFDSIYILKIIREDNKKNIIFEQRQQGLNGVSGDCGKIY
;
A
#
# COMPACT_ATOMS: atom_id res chain seq x y z
N MET A 1 -31.39 -11.53 -65.89
CA MET A 1 -31.46 -11.09 -64.47
C MET A 1 -30.04 -10.84 -63.98
N ARG A 2 -29.66 -9.58 -63.72
CA ARG A 2 -28.34 -9.21 -63.19
C ARG A 2 -28.55 -8.74 -61.76
N SER A 3 -28.13 -9.55 -60.78
CA SER A 3 -28.18 -9.18 -59.37
C SER A 3 -26.95 -8.34 -59.03
N VAL A 4 -27.17 -7.09 -58.62
CA VAL A 4 -26.13 -6.20 -58.11
C VAL A 4 -26.04 -6.43 -56.60
N PHE A 5 -24.90 -6.92 -56.11
CA PHE A 5 -24.60 -6.98 -54.68
C PHE A 5 -23.87 -5.70 -54.28
N ILE A 6 -24.50 -4.90 -53.42
CA ILE A 6 -23.87 -3.73 -52.81
C ILE A 6 -23.18 -4.19 -51.53
N PHE A 7 -21.85 -4.19 -51.52
CA PHE A 7 -21.05 -4.37 -50.31
C PHE A 7 -20.99 -3.04 -49.55
N LEU A 8 -21.70 -2.96 -48.42
CA LEU A 8 -21.61 -1.83 -47.49
C LEU A 8 -20.34 -2.02 -46.64
N SER A 9 -19.26 -1.31 -47.00
CA SER A 9 -18.04 -1.28 -46.20
C SER A 9 -18.27 -0.41 -44.96
N VAL A 10 -18.33 -1.05 -43.79
CA VAL A 10 -18.38 -0.36 -42.49
C VAL A 10 -16.96 0.06 -42.14
N PHE A 11 -16.67 1.36 -42.28
CA PHE A 11 -15.44 1.97 -41.74
C PHE A 11 -15.57 2.05 -40.22
N ILE A 12 -14.95 1.12 -39.49
CA ILE A 12 -14.76 1.23 -38.05
C ILE A 12 -13.64 2.26 -37.84
N LEU A 13 -14.02 3.50 -37.54
CA LEU A 13 -13.09 4.49 -36.99
C LEU A 13 -12.62 3.95 -35.63
N GLY A 14 -11.39 3.44 -35.59
CA GLY A 14 -10.76 3.01 -34.35
C GLY A 14 -10.57 4.20 -33.44
N PHE A 15 -11.40 4.31 -32.39
CA PHE A 15 -11.10 5.19 -31.27
C PHE A 15 -9.87 4.63 -30.57
N SER A 16 -8.72 5.30 -30.74
CA SER A 16 -7.54 5.09 -29.92
C SER A 16 -7.91 5.45 -28.48
N HIS A 17 -8.29 4.47 -27.67
CA HIS A 17 -8.41 4.67 -26.24
C HIS A 17 -7.00 4.95 -25.70
N MET A 18 -6.72 6.19 -25.30
CA MET A 18 -5.53 6.49 -24.51
C MET A 18 -5.58 5.62 -23.25
N ALA A 19 -4.58 4.77 -23.06
CA ALA A 19 -4.51 3.92 -21.89
C ALA A 19 -3.95 4.76 -20.74
N TYR A 20 -4.81 5.07 -19.77
CA TYR A 20 -4.44 5.78 -18.55
C TYR A 20 -4.62 4.84 -17.35
N SER A 21 -3.61 4.73 -16.49
CA SER A 21 -3.75 4.08 -15.19
C SER A 21 -3.00 4.83 -14.11
N ASP A 22 -3.61 4.89 -12.93
CA ASP A 22 -3.07 5.57 -11.76
C ASP A 22 -3.03 4.60 -10.57
N GLN A 23 -1.81 4.29 -10.12
CA GLN A 23 -1.57 3.42 -8.99
C GLN A 23 -0.98 4.20 -7.83
N THR A 24 -1.63 4.14 -6.67
CA THR A 24 -1.17 4.76 -5.43
C THR A 24 -0.83 3.70 -4.39
N LEU A 25 0.44 3.62 -4.01
CA LEU A 25 0.95 2.73 -2.97
C LEU A 25 1.21 3.54 -1.70
N VAL A 26 0.45 3.26 -0.64
CA VAL A 26 0.59 3.92 0.67
C VAL A 26 1.26 2.96 1.65
N PHE A 27 2.53 3.24 1.96
CA PHE A 27 3.34 2.46 2.89
C PHE A 27 3.19 3.00 4.30
N ILE A 28 2.80 2.11 5.21
CA ILE A 28 2.45 2.41 6.60
C ILE A 28 3.34 1.55 7.50
N ARG A 29 4.11 2.19 8.37
CA ARG A 29 4.84 1.45 9.40
C ARG A 29 3.85 0.87 10.40
N HIS A 30 4.12 -0.33 10.91
CA HIS A 30 3.39 -0.85 12.07
C HIS A 30 3.37 0.18 13.23
N GLY A 31 2.31 0.19 14.04
CA GLY A 31 2.18 1.08 15.20
C GLY A 31 3.24 0.85 16.28
N GLU A 32 3.24 1.71 17.30
CA GLU A 32 4.17 1.67 18.42
C GLU A 32 4.21 0.27 19.08
N LYS A 33 5.40 -0.14 19.48
CA LYS A 33 5.68 -1.47 20.03
C LYS A 33 6.41 -1.36 21.37
N PRO A 34 6.23 -2.32 22.29
CA PRO A 34 7.07 -2.39 23.47
C PRO A 34 8.49 -2.80 23.08
N ASP A 35 9.45 -2.57 23.98
CA ASP A 35 10.81 -3.08 23.84
C ASP A 35 10.91 -4.50 24.41
N ASN A 36 10.18 -5.42 23.79
CA ASN A 36 10.18 -6.85 24.12
C ASN A 36 9.82 -7.71 22.90
N GLU A 37 9.80 -9.02 23.08
CA GLU A 37 9.57 -10.00 22.01
C GLU A 37 8.10 -10.46 21.89
N SER A 38 7.15 -9.80 22.57
CA SER A 38 5.73 -10.18 22.54
C SER A 38 5.11 -10.16 21.14
N GLY A 39 5.69 -9.36 20.23
CA GLY A 39 5.13 -9.13 18.90
C GLY A 39 3.92 -8.21 18.90
N GLN A 40 3.50 -7.68 20.05
CA GLN A 40 2.28 -6.88 20.18
C GLN A 40 2.55 -5.39 19.90
N LEU A 41 1.48 -4.66 19.60
CA LEU A 41 1.46 -3.20 19.72
C LEU A 41 1.41 -2.78 21.19
N THR A 42 1.90 -1.58 21.50
CA THR A 42 1.51 -0.91 22.76
C THR A 42 0.08 -0.40 22.66
N CYS A 43 -0.50 0.03 23.77
CA CYS A 43 -1.78 0.75 23.74
C CYS A 43 -1.74 1.98 22.83
N LYS A 44 -0.63 2.72 22.80
CA LYS A 44 -0.44 3.81 21.83
C LYS A 44 -0.51 3.31 20.39
N GLY A 45 0.16 2.21 20.07
CA GLY A 45 0.15 1.60 18.74
C GLY A 45 -1.23 1.09 18.33
N LEU A 46 -1.98 0.51 19.27
CA LEU A 46 -3.37 0.10 19.05
C LEU A 46 -4.27 1.31 18.77
N ASN A 47 -4.20 2.36 19.59
CA ASN A 47 -4.99 3.58 19.41
C ASN A 47 -4.65 4.29 18.08
N ARG A 48 -3.37 4.30 17.69
CA ARG A 48 -2.96 4.74 16.35
C ARG A 48 -3.65 3.90 15.28
N ALA A 49 -3.56 2.58 15.37
CA ALA A 49 -4.18 1.68 14.39
C ALA A 49 -5.69 1.89 14.27
N LEU A 50 -6.39 2.11 15.39
CA LEU A 50 -7.82 2.39 15.43
C LEU A 50 -8.19 3.72 14.76
N ALA A 51 -7.29 4.71 14.77
CA ALA A 51 -7.50 6.01 14.14
C ALA A 51 -7.11 6.05 12.64
N LEU A 52 -6.29 5.10 12.17
CA LEU A 52 -5.83 5.05 10.78
C LEU A 52 -6.94 5.02 9.72
N PRO A 53 -8.09 4.32 9.90
CA PRO A 53 -9.16 4.34 8.92
C PRO A 53 -9.63 5.76 8.60
N ASP A 54 -9.87 6.59 9.61
CA ASP A 54 -10.35 7.96 9.41
C ASP A 54 -9.28 8.84 8.73
N VAL A 55 -7.99 8.60 9.00
CA VAL A 55 -6.91 9.34 8.32
C VAL A 55 -6.79 8.92 6.86
N LEU A 56 -6.61 7.63 6.61
CA LEU A 56 -6.23 7.14 5.29
C LEU A 56 -7.40 7.10 4.32
N ILE A 57 -8.61 6.77 4.78
CA ILE A 57 -9.79 6.74 3.90
C ILE A 57 -10.20 8.15 3.50
N ASN A 58 -10.13 9.13 4.41
CA ASN A 58 -10.41 10.53 4.05
C ASN A 58 -9.39 11.09 3.06
N GLN A 59 -8.14 10.62 3.10
CA GLN A 59 -7.07 11.12 2.24
C GLN A 59 -6.97 10.41 0.89
N PHE A 60 -7.21 9.10 0.84
CA PHE A 60 -6.97 8.27 -0.34
C PHE A 60 -8.22 7.52 -0.83
N GLY A 61 -9.34 7.60 -0.13
CA GLY A 61 -10.55 6.84 -0.42
C GLY A 61 -10.48 5.39 0.05
N LYS A 62 -11.41 4.57 -0.44
CA LYS A 62 -11.43 3.13 -0.19
C LYS A 62 -10.22 2.49 -0.91
N PRO A 63 -9.34 1.75 -0.21
CA PRO A 63 -8.30 0.99 -0.88
C PRO A 63 -8.88 -0.20 -1.65
N ASP A 64 -8.27 -0.56 -2.76
CA ASP A 64 -8.59 -1.75 -3.55
C ASP A 64 -7.95 -3.02 -2.96
N ALA A 65 -6.82 -2.88 -2.28
CA ALA A 65 -6.13 -3.99 -1.64
C ALA A 65 -5.39 -3.56 -0.36
N LEU A 66 -5.25 -4.51 0.57
CA LEU A 66 -4.53 -4.35 1.84
C LEU A 66 -3.45 -5.43 1.95
N PHE A 67 -2.21 -5.01 2.21
CA PHE A 67 -1.08 -5.92 2.42
C PHE A 67 -0.49 -5.74 3.81
N ALA A 68 -0.10 -6.86 4.45
CA ALA A 68 0.67 -6.81 5.67
C ALA A 68 1.72 -7.92 5.74
N ALA A 69 2.79 -7.67 6.50
CA ALA A 69 3.82 -8.68 6.73
C ALA A 69 3.21 -9.92 7.37
N ALA A 70 3.30 -11.05 6.68
CA ALA A 70 2.77 -12.32 7.16
C ALA A 70 3.55 -12.79 8.41
N PRO A 71 2.85 -13.18 9.49
CA PRO A 71 3.45 -13.86 10.62
C PRO A 71 4.15 -15.15 10.19
N LYS A 72 5.31 -15.45 10.79
CA LYS A 72 5.98 -16.74 10.60
C LYS A 72 5.47 -17.72 11.64
N GLN A 73 4.82 -18.81 11.21
CA GLN A 73 4.33 -19.85 12.12
C GLN A 73 5.45 -20.42 13.00
N SER A 74 6.67 -20.56 12.45
CA SER A 74 7.84 -21.06 13.16
C SER A 74 8.51 -20.04 14.10
N LYS A 75 7.99 -18.81 14.21
CA LYS A 75 8.57 -17.75 15.05
C LYS A 75 7.50 -16.99 15.82
N LEU A 76 7.41 -17.26 17.12
CA LEU A 76 6.50 -16.61 18.05
C LEU A 76 6.61 -15.07 17.97
N GLY A 77 5.46 -14.38 17.99
CA GLY A 77 5.37 -12.91 17.99
C GLY A 77 5.83 -12.22 16.69
N ASN A 78 6.16 -12.95 15.63
CA ASN A 78 6.68 -12.32 14.42
C ASN A 78 5.58 -11.67 13.56
N SER A 79 5.84 -10.44 13.09
CA SER A 79 5.01 -9.66 12.16
C SER A 79 3.55 -9.40 12.57
N LEU A 80 3.12 -9.77 13.77
CA LEU A 80 1.76 -9.50 14.27
C LEU A 80 1.42 -8.01 14.25
N ARG A 81 2.39 -7.14 14.56
CA ARG A 81 2.21 -5.68 14.58
C ARG A 81 1.73 -5.12 13.24
N SER A 82 2.25 -5.62 12.12
CA SER A 82 1.84 -5.16 10.79
C SER A 82 0.38 -5.49 10.53
N LEU A 83 -0.01 -6.73 10.82
CA LEU A 83 -1.40 -7.19 10.73
C LEU A 83 -2.30 -6.35 11.65
N GLN A 84 -1.96 -6.23 12.93
CA GLN A 84 -2.71 -5.45 13.91
C GLN A 84 -2.90 -3.98 13.50
N THR A 85 -1.90 -3.39 12.85
CA THR A 85 -1.95 -1.99 12.40
C THR A 85 -2.97 -1.76 11.30
N ILE A 86 -3.07 -2.70 10.34
CA ILE A 86 -3.97 -2.55 9.18
C ILE A 86 -5.37 -3.15 9.41
N SER A 87 -5.52 -4.04 10.40
CA SER A 87 -6.79 -4.72 10.69
C SER A 87 -7.98 -3.77 10.89
N PRO A 88 -7.89 -2.63 11.60
CA PRO A 88 -9.02 -1.72 11.72
C PRO A 88 -9.53 -1.19 10.37
N ILE A 89 -8.63 -0.97 9.40
CA ILE A 89 -9.00 -0.57 8.03
C ILE A 89 -9.71 -1.72 7.33
N ALA A 90 -9.17 -2.93 7.42
CA ALA A 90 -9.78 -4.13 6.83
C ALA A 90 -11.20 -4.37 7.36
N ILE A 91 -11.40 -4.21 8.67
CA ILE A 91 -12.70 -4.32 9.33
C ILE A 91 -13.66 -3.24 8.82
N LYS A 92 -13.24 -1.96 8.87
CA LYS A 92 -14.06 -0.82 8.45
C LYS A 92 -14.51 -0.94 6.99
N MET A 93 -13.64 -1.45 6.12
CA MET A 93 -13.88 -1.54 4.68
C MET A 93 -14.40 -2.90 4.20
N SER A 94 -14.51 -3.88 5.11
CA SER A 94 -14.86 -5.28 4.80
C SER A 94 -13.98 -5.88 3.70
N LEU A 95 -12.66 -5.70 3.83
CA LEU A 95 -11.67 -6.18 2.86
C LEU A 95 -10.79 -7.28 3.44
N PRO A 96 -10.37 -8.26 2.62
CA PRO A 96 -9.34 -9.22 3.03
C PRO A 96 -7.98 -8.53 3.14
N ILE A 97 -7.07 -9.16 3.90
CA ILE A 97 -5.66 -8.74 3.98
C ILE A 97 -4.81 -9.80 3.28
N HIS A 98 -4.02 -9.37 2.29
CA HIS A 98 -3.02 -10.22 1.64
C HIS A 98 -1.85 -10.46 2.60
N LEU A 99 -1.73 -11.72 3.05
CA LEU A 99 -0.74 -12.19 4.03
C LEU A 99 0.17 -13.27 3.44
N HIS A 100 0.64 -13.07 2.21
CA HIS A 100 1.44 -14.08 1.49
C HIS A 100 2.95 -13.94 1.71
N TYR A 101 3.44 -12.76 2.10
CA TYR A 101 4.88 -12.47 2.17
C TYR A 101 5.31 -12.10 3.59
N HIS A 102 6.41 -12.68 4.05
CA HIS A 102 7.05 -12.38 5.31
C HIS A 102 7.92 -11.14 5.22
N ALA A 103 8.30 -10.61 6.39
CA ALA A 103 8.99 -9.32 6.52
C ALA A 103 10.18 -9.07 5.56
N LYS A 104 10.91 -10.12 5.16
CA LYS A 104 12.10 -10.05 4.31
C LYS A 104 11.85 -10.39 2.83
N GLU A 105 10.66 -10.86 2.47
CA GLU A 105 10.26 -11.25 1.10
C GLU A 105 9.79 -10.01 0.33
N ILE A 106 10.65 -8.99 0.34
CA ILE A 106 10.37 -7.67 -0.22
C ILE A 106 10.38 -7.66 -1.75
N LYS A 107 11.07 -8.62 -2.36
CA LYS A 107 11.17 -8.76 -3.82
C LYS A 107 9.85 -9.26 -4.39
N GLU A 108 9.30 -10.29 -3.76
CA GLU A 108 8.03 -10.92 -4.10
C GLU A 108 6.87 -9.94 -3.86
N LEU A 109 6.89 -9.22 -2.73
CA LEU A 109 5.93 -8.14 -2.47
C LEU A 109 5.95 -7.08 -3.58
N ARG A 110 7.14 -6.61 -3.99
CA ARG A 110 7.25 -5.63 -5.09
C ARG A 110 6.67 -6.17 -6.40
N GLU A 111 6.98 -7.42 -6.74
CA GLU A 111 6.51 -8.04 -7.99
C GLU A 111 4.98 -8.14 -8.00
N GLU A 112 4.37 -8.52 -6.88
CA GLU A 112 2.92 -8.52 -6.71
C GLU A 112 2.35 -7.11 -6.83
N LEU A 113 2.90 -6.13 -6.10
CA LEU A 113 2.41 -4.75 -6.15
C LEU A 113 2.50 -4.14 -7.56
N LEU A 114 3.45 -4.55 -8.39
CA LEU A 114 3.63 -4.05 -9.77
C LEU A 114 2.95 -4.92 -10.83
N SER A 115 2.14 -5.90 -10.44
CA SER A 115 1.40 -6.74 -11.37
C SER A 115 0.25 -5.99 -12.05
N GLN A 116 -0.16 -6.48 -13.23
CA GLN A 116 -1.19 -5.85 -14.07
C GLN A 116 -2.53 -5.60 -13.35
N GLN A 117 -2.91 -6.49 -12.41
CA GLN A 117 -4.15 -6.36 -11.65
C GLN A 117 -4.20 -5.09 -10.77
N TYR A 118 -3.06 -4.48 -10.46
CA TYR A 118 -2.97 -3.31 -9.60
C TYR A 118 -2.54 -2.03 -10.34
N GLU A 119 -2.53 -2.03 -11.67
CA GLU A 119 -2.06 -0.84 -12.42
C GLU A 119 -2.95 0.39 -12.22
N ASN A 120 -4.22 0.22 -11.82
CA ASN A 120 -5.16 1.30 -11.54
C ASN A 120 -5.82 1.11 -10.17
N SER A 121 -5.02 1.18 -9.09
CA SER A 121 -5.48 0.87 -7.73
C SER A 121 -4.85 1.75 -6.65
N VAL A 122 -5.56 1.86 -5.52
CA VAL A 122 -5.05 2.39 -4.24
C VAL A 122 -4.77 1.21 -3.31
N ILE A 123 -3.53 1.06 -2.86
CA ILE A 123 -3.11 -0.06 -2.02
C ILE A 123 -2.49 0.46 -0.73
N PHE A 124 -2.93 -0.09 0.40
CA PHE A 124 -2.31 0.19 1.70
C PHE A 124 -1.42 -0.99 2.14
N ILE A 125 -0.18 -0.70 2.52
CA ILE A 125 0.86 -1.71 2.83
C ILE A 125 1.41 -1.47 4.24
N ALA A 126 1.15 -2.39 5.16
CA ALA A 126 1.64 -2.32 6.54
C ALA A 126 2.87 -3.21 6.79
N TRP A 127 3.99 -2.61 7.20
CA TRP A 127 5.25 -3.36 7.40
C TRP A 127 6.19 -2.75 8.44
N GLU A 128 7.37 -3.35 8.59
CA GLU A 128 8.50 -2.79 9.32
C GLU A 128 9.25 -1.75 8.47
N HIS A 129 9.61 -0.62 9.09
CA HIS A 129 10.09 0.58 8.39
C HIS A 129 11.32 0.40 7.50
N ASP A 130 12.35 -0.36 7.92
CA ASP A 130 13.53 -0.58 7.08
C ASP A 130 13.19 -1.35 5.81
N ASN A 131 12.29 -2.33 5.89
CA ASN A 131 11.83 -3.09 4.73
C ASN A 131 10.89 -2.28 3.83
N LEU A 132 10.06 -1.39 4.39
CA LEU A 132 9.26 -0.44 3.59
C LEU A 132 10.15 0.45 2.72
N VAL A 133 11.22 1.02 3.31
CA VAL A 133 12.17 1.86 2.59
C VAL A 133 12.82 1.09 1.43
N LYS A 134 13.19 -0.18 1.65
CA LYS A 134 13.77 -1.02 0.60
C LYS A 134 12.80 -1.27 -0.54
N VAL A 135 11.56 -1.69 -0.24
CA VAL A 135 10.53 -1.94 -1.25
C VAL A 135 10.23 -0.67 -2.04
N ALA A 136 10.03 0.46 -1.36
CA ALA A 136 9.74 1.73 -2.01
C ALA A 136 10.87 2.18 -2.96
N ARG A 137 12.13 2.04 -2.53
CA ARG A 137 13.31 2.34 -3.38
C ARG A 137 13.42 1.41 -4.57
N ASP A 138 13.15 0.12 -4.38
CA ASP A 138 13.15 -0.85 -5.48
C ASP A 138 12.05 -0.54 -6.50
N ILE A 139 10.85 -0.19 -6.06
CA ILE A 139 9.75 0.25 -6.94
C ILE A 139 10.15 1.53 -7.68
N MET A 140 10.67 2.54 -6.96
CA MET A 140 11.15 3.79 -7.55
C MET A 140 12.13 3.55 -8.68
N LYS A 141 13.14 2.71 -8.44
CA LYS A 141 14.13 2.34 -9.46
C LYS A 141 13.50 1.57 -10.63
N LYS A 142 12.59 0.63 -10.36
CA LYS A 142 11.98 -0.24 -11.37
C LYS A 142 11.07 0.53 -12.33
N GLU A 143 10.34 1.51 -11.80
CA GLU A 143 9.43 2.37 -12.57
C GLU A 143 10.14 3.60 -13.16
N GLY A 144 11.47 3.69 -13.06
CA GLY A 144 12.28 4.70 -13.76
C GLY A 144 12.58 5.99 -12.98
N GLY A 145 12.20 6.07 -11.70
CA GLY A 145 12.48 7.19 -10.81
C GLY A 145 13.83 7.08 -10.08
N ASP A 146 14.21 8.14 -9.36
CA ASP A 146 15.41 8.18 -8.53
C ASP A 146 15.14 7.66 -7.10
N PRO A 147 15.66 6.47 -6.70
CA PRO A 147 15.47 5.93 -5.35
C PRO A 147 16.12 6.78 -4.24
N LYS A 148 17.04 7.70 -4.56
CA LYS A 148 17.67 8.59 -3.57
C LYS A 148 16.69 9.61 -3.00
N LEU A 149 15.59 9.89 -3.69
CA LEU A 149 14.51 10.77 -3.21
C LEU A 149 13.79 10.19 -1.99
N ILE A 150 13.86 8.88 -1.78
CA ILE A 150 13.22 8.21 -0.64
C ILE A 150 14.20 8.20 0.54
N PRO A 151 13.92 8.93 1.62
CA PRO A 151 14.82 9.04 2.76
C PRO A 151 14.78 7.77 3.62
N LYS A 152 15.77 7.64 4.52
CA LYS A 152 15.70 6.64 5.58
C LYS A 152 14.53 6.99 6.52
N TRP A 153 13.69 6.01 6.80
CA TRP A 153 12.64 6.14 7.80
C TRP A 153 13.25 6.00 9.18
N LYS A 154 13.04 6.98 10.07
CA LYS A 154 13.64 6.95 11.41
C LYS A 154 12.94 5.91 12.31
N SER A 155 13.70 5.22 13.15
CA SER A 155 13.16 4.14 14.00
C SER A 155 12.22 4.62 15.09
N ASN A 156 12.22 5.90 15.46
CA ASN A 156 11.27 6.51 16.39
C ASN A 156 10.07 7.18 15.70
N ASP A 157 10.01 7.16 14.38
CA ASP A 157 8.95 7.78 13.59
C ASP A 157 7.87 6.74 13.22
N PHE A 158 6.74 6.82 13.91
CA PHE A 158 5.55 6.00 13.68
C PHE A 158 4.44 6.74 12.93
N ASP A 159 4.66 8.02 12.61
CA ASP A 159 3.63 8.92 12.10
C ASP A 159 3.79 9.21 10.62
N SER A 160 5.00 9.11 10.07
CA SER A 160 5.20 9.19 8.63
C SER A 160 4.40 8.11 7.88
N ILE A 161 4.03 8.43 6.66
CA ILE A 161 3.66 7.48 5.61
C ILE A 161 4.45 7.83 4.35
N TYR A 162 4.83 6.81 3.61
CA TYR A 162 5.45 6.98 2.30
C TYR A 162 4.41 6.67 1.24
N ILE A 163 4.34 7.50 0.20
CA ILE A 163 3.39 7.37 -0.89
C ILE A 163 4.19 7.29 -2.17
N LEU A 164 3.92 6.27 -2.98
CA LEU A 164 4.37 6.21 -4.36
C LEU A 164 3.16 6.29 -5.27
N LYS A 165 3.18 7.25 -6.20
CA LYS A 165 2.17 7.40 -7.23
C LYS A 165 2.78 7.06 -8.58
N ILE A 166 2.27 6.04 -9.25
CA ILE A 166 2.72 5.61 -10.57
C ILE A 166 1.62 5.92 -11.58
N ILE A 167 1.93 6.81 -12.51
CA ILE A 167 1.00 7.25 -13.57
C ILE A 167 1.52 6.70 -14.89
N ARG A 168 0.65 5.98 -15.61
CA ARG A 168 0.94 5.42 -16.94
C ARG A 168 -0.01 6.06 -17.95
N GLU A 169 0.53 6.71 -18.96
CA GLU A 169 -0.21 7.37 -20.04
C GLU A 169 0.41 6.98 -21.38
N ASP A 170 -0.28 6.12 -22.13
CA ASP A 170 0.24 5.55 -23.39
C ASP A 170 1.63 4.93 -23.22
N ASN A 171 2.65 5.52 -23.86
CA ASN A 171 4.05 5.07 -23.80
C ASN A 171 4.88 5.81 -22.73
N LYS A 172 4.24 6.65 -21.91
CA LYS A 172 4.88 7.40 -20.83
C LYS A 172 4.53 6.79 -19.49
N LYS A 173 5.53 6.76 -18.62
CA LYS A 173 5.40 6.35 -17.23
C LYS A 173 6.10 7.38 -16.36
N ASN A 174 5.43 7.78 -15.29
CA ASN A 174 5.99 8.66 -14.28
C ASN A 174 5.77 8.04 -12.90
N ILE A 175 6.75 8.20 -12.01
CA ILE A 175 6.61 7.82 -10.61
C ILE A 175 6.99 8.99 -9.70
N ILE A 176 6.14 9.25 -8.72
CA ILE A 176 6.28 10.35 -7.76
C ILE A 176 6.36 9.76 -6.36
N PHE A 177 7.30 10.26 -5.55
CA PHE A 177 7.38 9.97 -4.13
C PHE A 177 6.90 11.15 -3.31
N GLU A 178 6.12 10.86 -2.26
CA GLU A 178 5.74 11.82 -1.24
C GLU A 178 5.86 11.21 0.16
N GLN A 179 6.29 12.01 1.14
CA GLN A 179 6.23 11.67 2.55
C GLN A 179 5.23 12.58 3.24
N ARG A 180 4.22 11.99 3.88
CA ARG A 180 3.22 12.71 4.69
C ARG A 180 3.24 12.23 6.14
N GLN A 181 2.52 12.91 7.01
CA GLN A 181 2.29 12.52 8.40
C GLN A 181 0.83 12.09 8.59
N GLN A 182 0.60 11.09 9.42
CA GLN A 182 -0.74 10.65 9.85
C GLN A 182 -1.37 11.66 10.81
N GLY A 183 -0.56 12.42 11.56
CA GLY A 183 -1.06 13.35 12.58
C GLY A 183 -1.52 12.65 13.86
N LEU A 184 -1.04 11.44 14.13
CA LEU A 184 -1.48 10.57 15.22
C LEU A 184 -0.45 10.45 16.36
N ASN A 185 0.61 11.24 16.36
CA ASN A 185 1.57 11.28 17.48
C ASN A 185 0.95 11.63 18.84
N GLY A 186 -0.20 12.31 18.85
CA GLY A 186 -0.94 12.70 20.06
C GLY A 186 -1.91 11.65 20.60
N VAL A 187 -2.06 10.48 19.97
CA VAL A 187 -2.97 9.44 20.46
C VAL A 187 -2.55 8.93 21.85
N SER A 188 -3.54 8.58 22.66
CA SER A 188 -3.34 8.13 24.05
C SER A 188 -2.43 6.89 24.13
N GLY A 189 -1.57 6.86 25.15
CA GLY A 189 -0.79 5.68 25.50
C GLY A 189 -1.52 4.65 26.36
N ASP A 190 -2.77 4.93 26.76
CA ASP A 190 -3.64 4.05 27.53
C ASP A 190 -4.68 3.38 26.61
N CYS A 191 -4.90 2.08 26.77
CA CYS A 191 -5.94 1.35 26.04
C CYS A 191 -7.35 1.66 26.58
N GLY A 192 -7.46 2.30 27.75
CA GLY A 192 -8.71 2.43 28.48
C GLY A 192 -9.24 1.04 28.87
N LYS A 193 -10.56 0.90 28.86
CA LYS A 193 -11.22 -0.39 29.10
C LYS A 193 -11.44 -1.11 27.77
N ILE A 194 -10.84 -2.29 27.64
CA ILE A 194 -11.11 -3.24 26.56
C ILE A 194 -12.23 -4.16 27.08
N TYR A 195 -13.44 -4.04 26.52
CA TYR A 195 -14.60 -4.87 26.83
C TYR A 195 -14.82 -5.91 25.76
#